data_AF-A0A170U9C9-F1
#
_entry.id   AF-A0A170U9C9-F1
#
_cell.length_a   1.000
_cell.length_b   1.000
_cell.length_c   1.000
_cell.angle_alpha   90.00
_cell.angle_beta   90.00
_cell.angle_gamma   90.00
#
_symmetry.space_group_name_H-M   'P 1'
#
loop_
_entity.id
_entity.type
_entity.pdbx_description
1 polymer ?
#
loop_
_entity_poly.entity_id
_entity_poly.type
_entity_poly.pdbx_seq_one_letter_code
_entity_poly.pdbx_strand_id
1 'polypeptide(L)'
;NVVIKLVQNEVLIYIVPIYINCNYWEKDFENLGNLLSLAEVNNFIIIGDCNVRIADAQVIRSELTYFNDKIISERKSKDKNLNARGKQFLELCDNHDLIVLNR
;
A
#
# COMPACT_ATOMS: atom_id res chain seq x y z
N ASN A 1 -10.21 -2.81 13.34
CA ASN A 1 -9.78 -1.68 12.48
C ASN A 1 -10.95 -0.80 12.18
N VAL A 2 -10.78 0.52 12.29
CA VAL A 2 -11.76 1.48 11.76
C VAL A 2 -11.62 1.45 10.25
N VAL A 3 -12.74 1.35 9.52
CA VAL A 3 -12.76 1.49 8.06
C VAL A 3 -13.69 2.65 7.74
N ILE A 4 -13.20 3.61 6.98
CA ILE A 4 -14.00 4.78 6.57
C ILE A 4 -14.53 4.50 5.18
N LYS A 5 -15.85 4.54 5.06
CA LYS A 5 -16.56 4.35 3.79
C LYS A 5 -16.78 5.71 3.13
N LEU A 6 -16.24 5.92 1.94
CA LEU A 6 -16.48 7.10 1.11
C LEU A 6 -17.24 6.70 -0.14
N VAL A 7 -18.24 7.51 -0.51
CA VAL A 7 -18.96 7.36 -1.77
C VAL A 7 -18.85 8.67 -2.53
N GLN A 8 -18.30 8.62 -3.73
CA GLN A 8 -18.18 9.78 -4.62
C GLN A 8 -18.59 9.37 -6.02
N ASN A 9 -19.61 10.04 -6.58
CA ASN A 9 -20.14 9.74 -7.93
C ASN A 9 -20.44 8.23 -8.12
N GLU A 10 -21.13 7.62 -7.16
CA GLU A 10 -21.44 6.18 -7.11
C GLU A 10 -20.22 5.24 -6.94
N VAL A 11 -19.01 5.77 -6.95
CA VAL A 11 -17.79 5.02 -6.65
C VAL A 11 -17.63 4.90 -5.14
N LEU A 12 -17.58 3.65 -4.69
CA LEU A 12 -17.32 3.30 -3.30
C LEU A 12 -15.81 3.12 -3.09
N ILE A 13 -15.25 3.88 -2.15
CA ILE A 13 -13.84 3.84 -1.72
C ILE A 13 -13.79 3.54 -0.23
N TYR A 14 -12.89 2.64 0.17
CA TYR A 14 -12.62 2.30 1.56
C TYR A 14 -11.28 2.88 1.98
N ILE A 15 -11.28 3.78 2.96
CA ILE A 15 -10.05 4.24 3.60
C ILE A 15 -9.79 3.37 4.84
N VAL A 16 -8.61 2.77 4.88
CA VAL A 16 -8.16 1.89 5.96
C VAL A 16 -6.99 2.58 6.69
N PRO A 17 -7.26 3.30 7.79
CA PRO A 17 -6.20 3.79 8.65
C PRO A 17 -5.47 2.62 9.31
N ILE A 18 -4.14 2.62 9.24
CA ILE A 18 -3.29 1.58 9.83
C ILE A 18 -2.17 2.15 10.67
N TYR A 19 -1.75 1.35 11.65
CA TYR A 19 -0.48 1.50 12.35
C TYR A 19 0.13 0.11 12.46
N ILE A 20 1.29 -0.10 11.83
CA ILE A 20 2.01 -1.36 11.88
C ILE A 20 3.05 -1.26 12.99
N ASN A 21 2.94 -2.11 13.99
CA ASN A 21 3.87 -2.11 15.11
C ASN A 21 5.20 -2.74 14.69
N CYS A 22 6.31 -2.02 14.86
CA CYS A 22 7.64 -2.51 14.50
C CYS A 22 8.07 -3.80 15.23
N ASN A 23 7.48 -4.10 16.39
CA ASN A 23 7.77 -5.30 17.17
C ASN A 23 6.86 -6.49 16.85
N TYR A 24 5.73 -6.27 16.17
CA TYR A 24 4.72 -7.29 15.86
C TYR A 24 4.26 -7.25 14.39
N TRP A 25 5.14 -6.75 13.54
CA TRP A 25 4.85 -6.39 12.15
C TRP A 25 4.36 -7.56 11.30
N GLU A 26 4.83 -8.79 11.54
CA GLU A 26 4.39 -10.00 10.82
C GLU A 26 2.89 -10.24 11.00
N LYS A 27 2.43 -10.18 12.26
CA LYS A 27 1.02 -10.34 12.61
C LYS A 27 0.17 -9.19 12.05
N ASP A 28 0.69 -7.97 12.08
CA ASP A 28 -0.02 -6.81 11.55
C ASP A 28 -0.14 -6.86 10.03
N PHE A 29 0.88 -7.35 9.31
CA PHE A 29 0.83 -7.61 7.87
C PHE A 29 -0.14 -8.73 7.53
N GLU A 30 -0.14 -9.83 8.29
CA GLU A 30 -1.12 -10.92 8.11
C GLU A 30 -2.56 -10.40 8.26
N ASN A 31 -2.82 -9.61 9.31
CA ASN A 31 -4.14 -9.01 9.53
C ASN A 31 -4.55 -8.07 8.39
N LEU A 32 -3.60 -7.27 7.87
CA LEU A 32 -3.85 -6.40 6.73
C LEU A 32 -4.13 -7.20 5.46
N GLY A 33 -3.34 -8.22 5.17
CA GLY A 33 -3.55 -9.10 4.02
C GLY A 33 -4.90 -9.83 4.07
N ASN A 34 -5.30 -10.30 5.25
CA ASN A 34 -6.62 -10.88 5.46
C ASN A 34 -7.75 -9.87 5.21
N LEU A 35 -7.60 -8.62 5.69
CA LEU A 35 -8.58 -7.56 5.43
C LEU A 35 -8.72 -7.28 3.93
N LEU A 36 -7.60 -7.20 3.21
CA LEU A 36 -7.57 -6.93 1.77
C LEU A 36 -8.15 -8.10 0.96
N SER A 37 -7.93 -9.34 1.41
CA SER A 37 -8.46 -10.54 0.74
C SER A 37 -9.96 -10.72 0.90
N LEU A 38 -10.54 -10.22 1.99
CA LEU A 38 -11.98 -10.31 2.25
C LEU A 38 -12.82 -9.35 1.41
N ALA A 39 -12.18 -8.41 0.75
CA ALA A 39 -12.87 -7.36 0.04
C ALA A 39 -13.01 -7.70 -1.44
N GLU A 40 -14.25 -7.88 -1.88
CA GLU A 40 -14.58 -8.08 -3.29
C GLU A 40 -14.32 -6.83 -4.16
N VAL A 41 -14.00 -5.69 -3.54
CA VAL A 41 -13.91 -4.38 -4.21
C VAL A 41 -12.51 -3.80 -4.06
N ASN A 42 -11.77 -3.67 -5.17
CA ASN A 42 -10.38 -3.19 -5.23
C ASN A 42 -10.18 -1.67 -5.00
N ASN A 43 -11.10 -1.00 -4.29
CA ASN A 43 -11.04 0.46 -4.09
C ASN A 43 -10.59 0.81 -2.67
N PHE A 44 -9.39 0.36 -2.30
CA PHE A 44 -8.80 0.67 -1.00
C PHE A 44 -7.81 1.82 -1.08
N ILE A 45 -7.87 2.68 -0.07
CA ILE A 45 -6.80 3.61 0.26
C ILE A 45 -6.33 3.25 1.66
N ILE A 46 -5.15 2.67 1.75
CA ILE A 46 -4.48 2.40 3.01
C ILE A 46 -3.68 3.64 3.39
N ILE A 47 -3.85 4.14 4.60
CA ILE A 47 -3.13 5.33 5.07
C ILE A 47 -2.66 5.15 6.50
N GLY A 48 -1.42 5.54 6.78
CA GLY A 48 -0.88 5.52 8.13
C GLY A 48 0.59 5.13 8.19
N ASP A 49 1.04 4.79 9.39
CA ASP A 49 2.44 4.48 9.65
C ASP A 49 2.68 2.98 9.55
N CYS A 50 3.44 2.58 8.52
CA CYS A 50 3.80 1.18 8.31
C CYS A 50 5.11 0.78 9.02
N ASN A 51 5.87 1.73 9.59
CA ASN A 51 7.18 1.48 10.19
C ASN A 51 8.16 0.67 9.30
N VAL A 52 8.05 0.85 7.97
CA VAL A 52 8.91 0.19 6.98
C VAL A 52 9.79 1.18 6.24
N ARG A 53 10.89 0.67 5.69
CA ARG A 53 11.78 1.42 4.80
C ARG A 53 11.90 0.67 3.49
N ILE A 54 11.39 1.27 2.41
CA ILE A 54 11.26 0.63 1.10
C ILE A 54 12.20 1.22 0.03
N ALA A 55 13.01 2.22 0.36
CA ALA A 55 13.87 2.93 -0.60
C ALA A 55 13.14 3.27 -1.92
N ASP A 56 13.81 3.11 -3.06
CA ASP A 56 13.22 3.29 -4.39
C ASP A 56 12.61 1.97 -4.94
N ALA A 57 12.41 0.96 -4.08
CA ALA A 57 12.26 -0.43 -4.54
C ALA A 57 10.86 -0.81 -5.07
N GLN A 58 9.84 0.06 -4.94
CA GLN A 58 8.57 -0.21 -5.62
C GLN A 58 8.69 0.16 -7.10
N VAL A 59 8.49 -0.83 -7.96
CA VAL A 59 8.44 -0.67 -9.42
C VAL A 59 7.01 -0.88 -9.87
N ILE A 60 6.43 0.12 -10.52
CA ILE A 60 5.06 0.05 -11.02
C ILE A 60 5.09 -0.40 -12.48
N ARG A 61 4.16 -1.30 -12.85
CA ARG A 61 3.98 -1.75 -14.24
C ARG A 61 3.74 -0.56 -15.18
N SER A 62 4.43 -0.54 -16.32
CA SER A 62 4.40 0.58 -17.28
C SER A 62 3.02 0.86 -17.88
N GLU A 63 2.13 -0.12 -17.87
CA GLU A 63 0.74 0.03 -18.32
C GLU A 63 -0.02 1.02 -17.42
N LEU A 64 0.28 1.06 -16.12
CA LEU A 64 -0.38 1.96 -15.18
C LEU A 64 0.05 3.42 -15.36
N THR A 65 1.30 3.65 -15.74
CA THR A 65 1.81 5.01 -16.01
C THR A 65 1.28 5.56 -17.34
N TYR A 66 0.84 4.70 -18.27
CA TYR A 66 0.17 5.12 -19.49
C TYR A 66 -1.20 5.76 -19.21
N PHE A 67 -1.96 5.23 -18.25
CA PHE A 67 -3.30 5.73 -17.91
C PHE A 67 -3.29 6.95 -16.97
N ASN A 68 -2.19 7.19 -16.25
CA ASN A 68 -2.11 8.27 -15.29
C ASN A 68 -0.68 8.82 -15.19
N ASP A 69 -0.47 10.01 -15.75
CA ASP A 69 0.80 10.73 -15.80
C ASP A 69 1.35 11.13 -14.41
N LYS A 70 0.51 11.08 -13.38
CA LYS A 70 0.92 11.36 -11.99
C LYS A 70 1.58 10.15 -11.32
N ILE A 71 1.40 8.96 -11.87
CA ILE A 71 2.05 7.72 -11.44
C ILE A 71 3.41 7.63 -12.16
N ILE A 72 4.47 7.44 -11.39
CA ILE A 72 5.83 7.31 -11.92
C ILE A 72 6.22 5.83 -11.82
N SER A 73 6.82 5.27 -12.86
CA SER A 73 7.22 3.85 -12.90
C SER A 73 8.20 3.49 -11.79
N GLU A 74 9.04 4.45 -11.40
CA GLU A 74 10.05 4.32 -10.36
C GLU A 74 9.81 5.31 -9.23
N ARG A 75 9.78 4.79 -8.01
CA ARG A 75 9.70 5.61 -6.80
C ARG A 75 11.00 6.41 -6.60
N LYS A 76 10.88 7.66 -6.15
CA LYS A 76 12.02 8.55 -5.83
C LYS A 76 12.02 8.98 -4.37
N SER A 77 12.61 8.15 -3.52
CA SER A 77 12.65 8.38 -2.08
C SER A 77 13.83 9.22 -1.62
N LYS A 78 13.63 9.98 -0.54
CA LYS A 78 14.71 10.62 0.23
C LYS A 78 15.44 9.62 1.14
N ASP A 79 14.76 8.59 1.65
CA ASP A 79 15.40 7.49 2.40
C ASP A 79 15.79 6.39 1.42
N LYS A 80 17.08 6.09 1.31
CA LYS A 80 17.61 5.05 0.41
C LYS A 80 17.75 3.69 1.10
N ASN A 81 17.38 3.57 2.37
CA ASN A 81 17.46 2.31 3.08
C ASN A 81 16.27 1.40 2.74
N LEU A 82 16.57 0.13 2.46
CA LEU A 82 15.60 -0.94 2.33
C LEU A 82 15.83 -1.93 3.47
N ASN A 83 14.83 -2.16 4.31
CA ASN A 83 14.90 -3.15 5.38
C ASN A 83 14.08 -4.41 5.06
N ALA A 84 14.27 -5.48 5.84
CA ALA A 84 13.57 -6.75 5.63
C ALA A 84 12.03 -6.57 5.66
N ARG A 85 11.53 -5.73 6.58
CA ARG A 85 10.11 -5.38 6.69
C ARG A 85 9.59 -4.69 5.44
N GLY A 86 10.39 -3.79 4.86
CA GLY A 86 10.08 -3.11 3.61
C GLY A 86 9.97 -4.06 2.43
N LYS A 87 10.82 -5.08 2.35
CA LYS A 87 10.70 -6.11 1.30
C LYS A 87 9.38 -6.89 1.41
N GLN A 88 9.03 -7.33 2.61
CA GLN A 88 7.75 -8.05 2.82
C GLN A 88 6.53 -7.15 2.63
N PHE A 89 6.63 -5.87 2.99
CA PHE A 89 5.58 -4.89 2.69
C PHE A 89 5.38 -4.74 1.18
N LEU A 90 6.45 -4.67 0.39
CA LEU A 90 6.36 -4.62 -1.07
C LEU A 90 5.76 -5.89 -1.64
N GLU A 91 6.11 -7.06 -1.11
CA GLU A 91 5.49 -8.33 -1.50
C GLU A 91 3.99 -8.37 -1.19
N LEU A 92 3.57 -7.86 -0.01
CA LEU A 92 2.16 -7.68 0.32
C LEU A 92 1.47 -6.72 -0.66
N CYS A 93 2.14 -5.63 -1.05
CA CYS A 93 1.60 -4.71 -2.05
C CYS A 93 1.41 -5.41 -3.40
N ASP A 94 2.41 -6.14 -3.89
CA ASP A 94 2.36 -6.84 -5.16
C ASP A 94 1.27 -7.93 -5.18
N ASN A 95 1.08 -8.64 -4.07
CA ASN A 95 0.04 -9.68 -3.93
C ASN A 95 -1.39 -9.13 -3.94
N HIS A 96 -1.57 -7.83 -3.66
CA HIS A 96 -2.88 -7.17 -3.58
C HIS A 96 -3.02 -6.00 -4.56
N ASP A 97 -2.17 -5.93 -5.59
CA ASP A 97 -2.13 -4.85 -6.60
C ASP A 97 -2.12 -3.42 -5.98
N LEU A 98 -1.45 -3.26 -4.84
CA LEU A 98 -1.35 -1.98 -4.14
C LEU A 98 -0.17 -1.15 -4.63
N ILE A 99 -0.38 0.17 -4.69
CA ILE A 99 0.62 1.14 -5.14
C ILE A 99 0.89 2.14 -4.01
N VAL A 100 2.18 2.37 -3.70
CA VAL A 100 2.61 3.38 -2.73
C VAL A 100 2.70 4.73 -3.45
N LEU A 101 1.84 5.66 -3.04
CA LEU A 101 1.75 6.98 -3.67
C LEU A 101 2.76 8.01 -3.13
N ASN A 102 3.49 7.66 -2.06
CA ASN A 102 4.50 8.53 -1.45
C ASN A 102 5.78 8.57 -2.30
N ARG A 103 6.26 9.77 -2.61
CA ARG A 103 7.52 10.01 -3.31
C ARG A 103 8.68 10.05 -2.30
#